data_AF-A0A1L8FAL7-F1
#
_entry.id   AF-A0A1L8FAL7-F1
#
_cell.length_a   1.000
_cell.length_b   1.000
_cell.length_c   1.000
_cell.angle_alpha   90.00
_cell.angle_beta   90.00
_cell.angle_gamma   90.00
#
_symmetry.space_group_name_H-M   'P 1'
#
loop_
_entity.id
_entity.type
_entity.pdbx_description
1 polymer ?
#
loop_
_entity_poly.entity_id
_entity_poly.type
_entity_poly.pdbx_seq_one_letter_code
_entity_poly.pdbx_strand_id
1 'polypeptide(L)'
;MRKATSKLYFLITFVCAISGFLFHYKISAQNSVTQNHRRDTVQYICHKNNMTSSQWKIKHSVARQLYVEHTHKFIYCEVPKVGCSNWKRIILLLNSSLGLTVDELKHNNVHISPLLRRLSFYSWKMQAELLNNYTTVMFTRDPLERLVSAYRDKFLHDELYYYSKKVANRIKSRIRKNGNLTERLSFKEFASFIVSENATYRDIHWTPIMELCDPCNIHYDIIGKFETIKQDAAYVLRSIRAPKNLEYPDIKHYANETRTNDLISKDYFRSLPKELFKKLMNVYRYDFPMFDYNPYIYLQINI
;
A
#
# COMPACT_ATOMS: atom_id res chain seq x y z
N MET A 1 -31.90 47.66 -19.26
CA MET A 1 -31.96 46.20 -19.00
C MET A 1 -30.60 45.46 -18.99
N ARG A 2 -29.54 45.91 -19.70
CA ARG A 2 -28.22 45.21 -19.74
C ARG A 2 -27.34 45.27 -18.47
N LYS A 3 -27.55 46.23 -17.55
CA LYS A 3 -26.73 46.35 -16.31
C LYS A 3 -27.11 45.38 -15.19
N ALA A 4 -28.38 44.95 -15.13
CA ALA A 4 -28.87 44.06 -14.07
C ALA A 4 -28.39 42.61 -14.27
N THR A 5 -28.29 42.16 -15.52
CA THR A 5 -27.79 40.83 -15.88
C THR A 5 -26.30 40.68 -15.56
N SER A 6 -25.47 41.67 -15.84
CA SER A 6 -24.03 41.64 -15.51
C SER A 6 -23.73 41.53 -14.02
N LYS A 7 -24.49 42.23 -13.16
CA LYS A 7 -24.35 42.11 -11.69
C LYS A 7 -24.79 40.74 -11.19
N LEU A 8 -25.84 40.16 -11.76
CA LEU A 8 -26.32 38.82 -11.40
C LEU A 8 -25.30 37.73 -11.80
N TYR A 9 -24.71 37.83 -12.99
CA TYR A 9 -23.63 36.93 -13.41
C TYR A 9 -22.41 37.02 -12.49
N PHE A 10 -21.96 38.23 -12.13
CA PHE A 10 -20.84 38.41 -11.21
C PHE A 10 -21.14 37.85 -9.81
N LEU A 11 -22.37 38.03 -9.32
CA LEU A 11 -22.77 37.46 -8.03
C LEU A 11 -22.80 35.93 -8.07
N ILE A 12 -23.32 35.33 -9.15
CA ILE A 12 -23.35 33.87 -9.33
C ILE A 12 -21.92 33.31 -9.41
N THR A 13 -21.02 33.92 -10.20
CA THR A 13 -19.63 33.44 -10.30
C THR A 13 -18.87 33.61 -8.99
N PHE A 14 -19.10 34.70 -8.26
CA PHE A 14 -18.49 34.93 -6.96
C PHE A 14 -18.99 33.95 -5.90
N VAL A 15 -20.31 33.68 -5.86
CA VAL A 15 -20.90 32.68 -4.96
C VAL A 15 -20.40 31.28 -5.29
N CYS A 16 -20.34 30.89 -6.57
CA CYS A 16 -19.77 29.61 -7.00
C CYS A 16 -18.28 29.48 -6.63
N ALA A 17 -17.51 30.56 -6.76
CA ALA A 17 -16.10 30.58 -6.36
C ALA A 17 -15.92 30.43 -4.84
N ILE A 18 -16.75 31.12 -4.04
CA ILE A 18 -16.74 31.00 -2.57
C ILE A 18 -17.18 29.60 -2.15
N SER A 19 -18.26 29.06 -2.73
CA SER A 19 -18.73 27.71 -2.40
C SER A 19 -17.69 26.66 -2.77
N GLY A 20 -17.04 26.83 -3.93
CA GLY A 20 -15.92 25.99 -4.35
C GLY A 20 -14.74 26.07 -3.40
N PHE A 21 -14.34 27.27 -2.98
CA PHE A 21 -13.26 27.50 -2.03
C PHE A 21 -13.56 26.88 -0.65
N LEU A 22 -14.75 27.12 -0.10
CA LEU A 22 -15.19 26.57 1.18
C LEU A 22 -15.26 25.03 1.15
N PHE A 23 -15.72 24.45 0.05
CA PHE A 23 -15.73 23.00 -0.14
C PHE A 23 -14.31 22.41 -0.15
N HIS A 24 -13.39 23.01 -0.92
CA HIS A 24 -11.98 22.59 -0.95
C HIS A 24 -11.29 22.75 0.41
N TYR A 25 -11.56 23.86 1.10
CA TYR A 25 -11.05 24.11 2.44
C TYR A 25 -11.52 23.04 3.43
N LYS A 26 -12.82 22.71 3.41
CA LYS A 26 -13.39 21.66 4.26
C LYS A 26 -12.78 20.28 3.99
N ILE A 27 -12.58 19.92 2.72
CA ILE A 27 -11.90 18.67 2.34
C ILE A 27 -10.44 18.67 2.82
N SER A 28 -9.73 19.78 2.65
CA SER A 28 -8.34 19.91 3.10
C SER A 28 -8.23 19.77 4.62
N ALA A 29 -9.12 20.41 5.37
CA ALA A 29 -9.18 20.31 6.83
C ALA A 29 -9.48 18.88 7.28
N GLN A 30 -10.47 18.22 6.66
CA GLN A 30 -10.81 16.83 6.99
C GLN A 30 -9.65 15.86 6.72
N ASN A 31 -8.93 16.04 5.59
CA ASN A 31 -7.77 15.21 5.27
C ASN A 31 -6.64 15.45 6.29
N SER A 32 -6.38 16.71 6.67
CA SER A 32 -5.38 17.04 7.69
C SER A 32 -5.67 16.35 9.03
N VAL A 33 -6.91 16.44 9.52
CA VAL A 33 -7.34 15.75 10.75
C VAL A 33 -7.15 14.23 10.64
N THR A 34 -7.55 13.65 9.51
CA THR A 34 -7.42 12.21 9.26
C THR A 34 -5.94 11.77 9.26
N GLN A 35 -5.06 12.54 8.63
CA GLN A 35 -3.63 12.22 8.56
C GLN A 35 -2.93 12.41 9.91
N ASN A 36 -3.28 13.45 10.68
CA ASN A 36 -2.81 13.61 12.05
C ASN A 36 -3.16 12.37 12.88
N HIS A 37 -4.44 11.98 12.89
CA HIS A 37 -4.88 10.81 13.63
C HIS A 37 -4.13 9.53 13.24
N ARG A 38 -3.94 9.28 11.93
CA ARG A 38 -3.19 8.09 11.45
C ARG A 38 -1.73 8.11 11.91
N ARG A 39 -1.05 9.26 11.84
CA ARG A 39 0.34 9.38 12.31
C ARG A 39 0.45 9.24 13.82
N ASP A 40 -0.48 9.85 14.57
CA ASP A 40 -0.52 9.77 16.03
C ASP A 40 -0.72 8.32 16.50
N THR A 41 -1.62 7.57 15.83
CA THR A 41 -1.82 6.14 16.11
C THR A 41 -0.56 5.33 15.85
N VAL A 42 0.13 5.54 14.72
CA VAL A 42 1.41 4.89 14.44
C VAL A 42 2.44 5.20 15.53
N GLN A 43 2.64 6.49 15.85
CA GLN A 43 3.60 6.92 16.87
C GLN A 43 3.28 6.33 18.24
N TYR A 44 2.01 6.33 18.65
CA TYR A 44 1.56 5.71 19.88
C TYR A 44 1.92 4.22 19.94
N ILE A 45 1.63 3.47 18.87
CA ILE A 45 1.94 2.04 18.82
C ILE A 45 3.46 1.80 18.80
N CYS A 46 4.23 2.61 18.08
CA CYS A 46 5.69 2.52 18.07
C CYS A 46 6.29 2.76 19.46
N HIS A 47 5.85 3.80 20.18
CA HIS A 47 6.31 4.11 21.54
C HIS A 47 5.87 3.04 22.53
N LYS A 48 4.60 2.63 22.52
CA LYS A 48 4.05 1.60 23.41
C LYS A 48 4.82 0.27 23.34
N ASN A 49 5.40 -0.04 22.17
CA ASN A 49 6.11 -1.29 21.93
C ASN A 49 7.65 -1.13 21.86
N ASN A 50 8.20 0.04 22.21
CA ASN A 50 9.64 0.33 22.17
C ASN A 50 10.30 -0.01 20.81
N MET A 51 9.64 0.36 19.72
CA MET A 51 10.07 0.03 18.34
C MET A 51 10.90 1.13 17.67
N THR A 52 11.11 2.26 18.35
CA THR A 52 11.92 3.38 17.87
C THR A 52 13.40 3.15 18.16
N SER A 53 14.25 3.33 17.15
CA SER A 53 15.72 3.24 17.27
C SER A 53 16.33 4.60 17.58
N SER A 54 17.34 4.64 18.46
CA SER A 54 18.15 5.85 18.71
C SER A 54 19.18 6.11 17.60
N GLN A 55 19.57 5.08 16.84
CA GLN A 55 20.44 5.22 15.67
C GLN A 55 19.59 5.36 14.41
N TRP A 56 19.67 6.52 13.77
CA TRP A 56 19.04 6.77 12.49
C TRP A 56 19.85 6.07 11.37
N LYS A 57 19.63 4.77 11.20
CA LYS A 57 20.12 4.00 10.05
C LYS A 57 19.03 3.05 9.58
N ILE A 58 18.46 3.38 8.44
CA ILE A 58 17.41 2.58 7.82
C ILE A 58 18.00 1.25 7.34
N LYS A 59 17.28 0.16 7.58
CA LYS A 59 17.66 -1.16 7.08
C LYS A 59 17.67 -1.14 5.56
N HIS A 60 18.68 -1.76 4.95
CA HIS A 60 18.77 -1.82 3.49
C HIS A 60 17.54 -2.47 2.84
N SER A 61 16.89 -3.43 3.50
CA SER A 61 15.62 -4.02 3.05
C SER A 61 14.48 -3.00 2.97
N VAL A 62 14.39 -2.08 3.94
CA VAL A 62 13.39 -1.00 3.98
C VAL A 62 13.72 0.07 2.94
N ALA A 63 15.00 0.46 2.82
CA ALA A 63 15.43 1.42 1.79
C ALA A 63 15.15 0.91 0.36
N ARG A 64 15.19 -0.41 0.14
CA ARG A 64 14.76 -1.01 -1.14
C ARG A 64 13.26 -0.86 -1.38
N GLN A 65 12.44 -0.71 -0.34
CA GLN A 65 10.99 -0.60 -0.48
C GLN A 65 10.53 0.81 -0.89
N LEU A 66 11.38 1.82 -0.69
CA LEU A 66 11.07 3.22 -0.95
C LEU A 66 11.49 3.61 -2.37
N TYR A 67 10.54 4.09 -3.17
CA TYR A 67 10.82 4.71 -4.46
C TYR A 67 10.97 6.22 -4.30
N VAL A 68 11.89 6.80 -5.05
CA VAL A 68 12.21 8.24 -5.01
C VAL A 68 11.89 8.86 -6.36
N GLU A 69 11.07 9.90 -6.34
CA GLU A 69 10.72 10.76 -7.48
C GLU A 69 11.21 12.18 -7.16
N HIS A 70 12.19 12.67 -7.92
CA HIS A 70 12.89 13.92 -7.59
C HIS A 70 12.14 15.18 -8.00
N THR A 71 11.37 15.13 -9.09
CA THR A 71 10.72 16.30 -9.70
C THR A 71 9.73 16.95 -8.73
N HIS A 72 8.95 16.13 -8.02
CA HIS A 72 7.93 16.58 -7.07
C HIS A 72 8.34 16.35 -5.62
N LYS A 73 9.62 16.00 -5.38
CA LYS A 73 10.16 15.65 -4.05
C LYS A 73 9.28 14.63 -3.32
N PHE A 74 9.02 13.51 -3.97
CA PHE A 74 8.09 12.48 -3.52
C PHE A 74 8.79 11.16 -3.24
N ILE A 75 8.50 10.56 -2.08
CA ILE A 75 8.95 9.22 -1.71
C ILE A 75 7.73 8.35 -1.45
N TYR A 76 7.70 7.16 -2.05
CA TYR A 76 6.62 6.19 -1.88
C TYR A 76 7.17 4.87 -1.34
N CYS A 77 6.72 4.45 -0.15
CA CYS A 77 6.97 3.10 0.32
C CYS A 77 6.02 2.12 -0.36
N GLU A 78 6.58 1.18 -1.11
CA GLU A 78 5.79 0.12 -1.70
C GLU A 78 5.26 -0.82 -0.62
N VAL A 79 3.97 -1.12 -0.70
CA VAL A 79 3.39 -2.24 0.03
C VAL A 79 2.66 -3.08 -1.01
N PRO A 80 3.03 -4.35 -1.22
CA PRO A 80 2.29 -5.17 -2.17
C PRO A 80 0.84 -5.35 -1.74
N LYS A 81 -0.06 -5.38 -2.73
CA LYS A 81 -1.51 -5.61 -2.58
C LYS A 81 -2.32 -4.48 -1.94
N VAL A 82 -1.74 -3.28 -1.92
CA VAL A 82 -2.43 -2.03 -1.57
C VAL A 82 -2.43 -1.01 -2.71
N GLY A 83 -2.45 -1.50 -3.96
CA GLY A 83 -2.44 -0.64 -5.16
C GLY A 83 -1.06 -0.16 -5.61
N CYS A 84 0.03 -0.81 -5.16
CA CYS A 84 1.39 -0.36 -5.48
C CYS A 84 1.72 -0.30 -6.97
N SER A 85 1.16 -1.17 -7.83
CA SER A 85 1.37 -1.08 -9.28
C SER A 85 0.87 0.25 -9.85
N ASN A 86 -0.24 0.78 -9.34
CA ASN A 86 -0.80 2.06 -9.76
C ASN A 86 0.01 3.24 -9.22
N TRP A 87 0.56 3.15 -8.00
CA TRP A 87 1.52 4.13 -7.50
C TRP A 87 2.81 4.17 -8.31
N LYS A 88 3.33 3.02 -8.76
CA LYS A 88 4.47 2.98 -9.68
C LYS A 88 4.15 3.66 -11.00
N ARG A 89 2.94 3.46 -11.56
CA ARG A 89 2.48 4.20 -12.76
C ARG A 89 2.46 5.70 -12.53
N ILE A 90 1.93 6.15 -11.39
CA ILE A 90 1.95 7.56 -11.01
C ILE A 90 3.38 8.10 -10.97
N ILE A 91 4.32 7.40 -10.31
CA ILE A 91 5.73 7.84 -10.25
C ILE A 91 6.34 7.95 -11.64
N LEU A 92 6.07 6.97 -12.52
CA LEU A 92 6.51 7.05 -13.92
C LEU A 92 5.91 8.28 -14.60
N LEU A 93 4.59 8.46 -14.53
CA LEU A 93 3.88 9.59 -15.14
C LEU A 93 4.31 10.96 -14.59
N LEU A 94 4.70 11.06 -13.31
CA LEU A 94 5.27 12.29 -12.74
C LEU A 94 6.64 12.62 -13.35
N ASN A 95 7.35 11.61 -13.84
CA ASN A 95 8.63 11.74 -14.54
C ASN A 95 8.42 11.98 -16.06
N SER A 96 7.29 12.57 -16.47
CA SER A 96 6.81 12.69 -17.86
C SER A 96 7.74 13.42 -18.84
N SER A 97 8.83 14.02 -18.37
CA SER A 97 9.91 14.51 -19.24
C SER A 97 10.58 13.39 -20.07
N LEU A 98 10.27 12.12 -19.77
CA LEU A 98 10.94 10.95 -20.34
C LEU A 98 10.25 10.31 -21.56
N GLY A 99 9.08 10.79 -22.01
CA GLY A 99 8.40 10.23 -23.19
C GLY A 99 7.96 8.78 -23.02
N LEU A 100 7.15 8.51 -21.99
CA LEU A 100 6.71 7.16 -21.62
C LEU A 100 5.85 6.49 -22.69
N THR A 101 6.04 5.19 -22.86
CA THR A 101 5.19 4.36 -23.73
C THR A 101 4.03 3.74 -22.94
N VAL A 102 2.92 3.43 -23.63
CA VAL A 102 1.80 2.66 -23.05
C VAL A 102 2.26 1.29 -22.51
N ASP A 103 3.30 0.73 -23.12
CA ASP A 103 3.86 -0.58 -22.74
C ASP A 103 4.56 -0.56 -21.38
N GLU A 104 5.27 0.53 -21.04
CA GLU A 104 5.92 0.70 -19.72
C GLU A 104 4.90 0.76 -18.58
N LEU A 105 3.67 1.20 -18.88
CA LEU A 105 2.57 1.27 -17.92
C LEU A 105 1.84 -0.08 -17.76
N LYS A 106 2.17 -1.12 -18.53
CA LYS A 106 1.61 -2.47 -18.33
C LYS A 106 2.06 -3.08 -17.00
N HIS A 107 1.25 -3.98 -16.45
CA HIS A 107 1.42 -4.52 -15.09
C HIS A 107 2.80 -5.13 -14.83
N ASN A 108 3.38 -5.79 -15.83
CA ASN A 108 4.65 -6.49 -15.65
C ASN A 108 5.82 -5.52 -15.75
N ASN A 109 5.76 -4.63 -16.74
CA ASN A 109 6.82 -3.67 -17.04
C ASN A 109 6.94 -2.59 -15.97
N VAL A 110 5.82 -2.17 -15.36
CA VAL A 110 5.85 -1.18 -14.27
C VAL A 110 6.63 -1.67 -13.05
N HIS A 111 6.82 -2.98 -12.88
CA HIS A 111 7.56 -3.55 -11.75
C HIS A 111 9.07 -3.64 -11.97
N ILE A 112 9.52 -3.55 -13.23
CA ILE A 112 10.93 -3.68 -13.63
C ILE A 112 11.49 -2.44 -14.33
N SER A 113 10.69 -1.36 -14.45
CA SER A 113 11.11 -0.15 -15.15
C SER A 113 12.39 0.44 -14.52
N PRO A 114 13.45 0.69 -15.32
CA PRO A 114 14.69 1.28 -14.83
C PRO A 114 14.53 2.74 -14.38
N LEU A 115 13.41 3.36 -14.74
CA LEU A 115 13.06 4.74 -14.37
C LEU A 115 12.63 4.86 -12.90
N LEU A 116 12.28 3.74 -12.27
CA LEU A 116 11.92 3.70 -10.85
C LEU A 116 13.17 3.62 -9.97
N ARG A 117 13.58 4.75 -9.43
CA ARG A 117 14.72 4.83 -8.50
C ARG A 117 14.30 4.42 -7.10
N ARG A 118 15.12 3.59 -6.45
CA ARG A 118 14.92 3.19 -5.04
C ARG A 118 15.83 3.99 -4.12
N LEU A 119 15.37 4.25 -2.90
CA LEU A 119 16.15 4.95 -1.88
C LEU A 119 17.46 4.20 -1.54
N SER A 120 17.46 2.87 -1.66
CA SER A 120 18.67 2.04 -1.49
C SER A 120 19.80 2.33 -2.48
N PHE A 121 19.56 3.05 -3.59
CA PHE A 121 20.61 3.44 -4.53
C PHE A 121 21.44 4.63 -4.05
N TYR A 122 21.01 5.31 -2.98
CA TYR A 122 21.68 6.48 -2.44
C TYR A 122 22.50 6.11 -1.20
N SER A 123 23.57 6.88 -0.92
CA SER A 123 24.35 6.73 0.32
C SER A 123 23.49 7.04 1.55
N TRP A 124 23.81 6.47 2.71
CA TRP A 124 23.00 6.67 3.92
C TRP A 124 22.79 8.15 4.29
N LYS A 125 23.76 9.04 4.02
CA LYS A 125 23.65 10.48 4.23
C LYS A 125 22.58 11.09 3.32
N MET A 126 22.61 10.73 2.04
CA MET A 126 21.63 11.17 1.06
C MET A 126 20.25 10.58 1.34
N GLN A 127 20.16 9.34 1.85
CA GLN A 127 18.88 8.79 2.30
C GLN A 127 18.26 9.66 3.41
N ALA A 128 19.07 10.17 4.35
CA ALA A 128 18.63 11.10 5.39
C ALA A 128 18.12 12.41 4.82
N GLU A 129 18.92 13.00 3.93
CA GLU A 129 18.58 14.25 3.29
C GLU A 129 17.26 14.14 2.50
N LEU A 130 17.09 13.07 1.73
CA LEU A 130 15.88 12.83 0.95
C LEU A 130 14.66 12.68 1.87
N LEU A 131 14.72 11.83 2.90
CA LEU A 131 13.60 11.62 3.82
C LEU A 131 13.23 12.85 4.64
N ASN A 132 14.18 13.75 4.91
CA ASN A 132 13.90 15.00 5.62
C ASN A 132 13.30 16.09 4.72
N ASN A 133 13.51 16.02 3.40
CA ASN A 133 13.16 17.10 2.47
C ASN A 133 12.04 16.72 1.48
N TYR A 134 11.63 15.45 1.45
CA TYR A 134 10.67 14.92 0.49
C TYR A 134 9.41 14.47 1.21
N THR A 135 8.25 14.65 0.58
CA THR A 135 6.98 14.11 1.09
C THR A 135 7.02 12.59 0.98
N THR A 136 7.04 11.92 2.12
CA THR A 136 7.14 10.47 2.25
C THR A 136 5.77 9.86 2.54
N VAL A 137 5.36 8.91 1.71
CA VAL A 137 4.00 8.38 1.69
C VAL A 137 4.01 6.86 1.72
N MET A 138 3.09 6.28 2.48
CA MET A 138 2.78 4.86 2.42
C MET A 138 1.27 4.65 2.33
N PHE A 139 0.88 3.48 1.82
CA PHE A 139 -0.50 3.03 1.84
C PHE A 139 -0.60 1.72 2.60
N THR A 140 -1.71 1.55 3.29
CA THR A 140 -2.00 0.35 4.07
C THR A 140 -3.31 -0.26 3.65
N ARG A 141 -3.57 -1.46 4.15
CA ARG A 141 -4.81 -2.21 3.96
C ARG A 141 -4.96 -3.16 5.13
N ASP A 142 -6.18 -3.57 5.42
CA ASP A 142 -6.41 -4.64 6.40
C ASP A 142 -5.41 -5.81 6.16
N PRO A 143 -4.62 -6.20 7.18
CA PRO A 143 -3.52 -7.14 6.99
C PRO A 143 -3.95 -8.50 6.43
N LEU A 144 -5.15 -8.96 6.79
CA LEU A 144 -5.69 -10.22 6.33
C LEU A 144 -6.31 -10.13 4.94
N GLU A 145 -6.99 -9.03 4.61
CA GLU A 145 -7.40 -8.80 3.23
C GLU A 145 -6.19 -8.71 2.29
N ARG A 146 -5.12 -8.05 2.73
CA ARG A 146 -3.86 -7.95 1.97
C ARG A 146 -3.26 -9.33 1.74
N LEU A 147 -3.27 -10.19 2.76
CA LEU A 147 -2.81 -11.57 2.66
C LEU A 147 -3.64 -12.40 1.69
N VAL A 148 -4.97 -12.31 1.75
CA VAL A 148 -5.86 -13.01 0.81
C VAL A 148 -5.65 -12.49 -0.61
N SER A 149 -5.47 -11.17 -0.79
CA SER A 149 -5.11 -10.60 -2.09
C SER A 149 -3.77 -11.13 -2.62
N ALA A 150 -2.78 -11.36 -1.75
CA ALA A 150 -1.51 -11.97 -2.14
C ALA A 150 -1.69 -13.43 -2.58
N TYR A 151 -2.46 -14.23 -1.83
CA TYR A 151 -2.75 -15.62 -2.20
C TYR A 151 -3.49 -15.71 -3.53
N ARG A 152 -4.56 -14.92 -3.68
CA ARG A 152 -5.36 -14.85 -4.91
C ARG A 152 -4.49 -14.47 -6.09
N ASP A 153 -3.72 -13.40 -5.99
CA ASP A 153 -2.85 -12.96 -7.08
C ASP A 153 -1.80 -14.01 -7.48
N LYS A 154 -1.11 -14.62 -6.50
CA LYS A 154 0.05 -15.48 -6.75
C LYS A 154 -0.27 -16.94 -7.03
N PHE A 155 -1.38 -17.46 -6.53
CA PHE A 155 -1.70 -18.89 -6.60
C PHE A 155 -3.10 -19.16 -7.19
N LEU A 156 -3.87 -18.10 -7.46
CA LEU A 156 -5.14 -17.95 -8.19
C LEU A 156 -5.23 -18.31 -9.68
N HIS A 157 -4.12 -18.18 -10.36
CA HIS A 157 -4.14 -18.01 -11.80
C HIS A 157 -3.10 -18.95 -12.39
N ASP A 158 -3.45 -19.60 -13.49
CA ASP A 158 -2.59 -20.58 -14.17
C ASP A 158 -1.43 -19.92 -14.94
N GLU A 159 -1.26 -18.61 -14.77
CA GLU A 159 -0.27 -17.84 -15.50
C GLU A 159 1.15 -18.36 -15.30
N LEU A 160 1.89 -18.27 -16.41
CA LEU A 160 3.27 -18.72 -16.66
C LEU A 160 4.34 -18.00 -15.81
N TYR A 161 3.98 -17.38 -14.68
CA TYR A 161 4.96 -16.78 -13.79
C TYR A 161 5.79 -17.87 -13.13
N TYR A 162 6.98 -18.10 -13.69
CA TYR A 162 8.03 -18.94 -13.11
C TYR A 162 8.21 -18.66 -11.62
N TYR A 163 8.12 -17.38 -11.23
CA TYR A 163 8.13 -16.96 -9.83
C TYR A 163 7.03 -17.63 -9.00
N SER A 164 5.76 -17.47 -9.40
CA SER A 164 4.60 -18.03 -8.69
C SER A 164 4.67 -19.55 -8.60
N LYS A 165 5.05 -20.23 -9.69
CA LYS A 165 5.23 -21.69 -9.70
C LYS A 165 6.36 -22.14 -8.77
N LYS A 166 7.52 -21.48 -8.82
CA LYS A 166 8.67 -21.77 -7.94
C LYS A 166 8.32 -21.57 -6.47
N VAL A 167 7.66 -20.47 -6.14
CA VAL A 167 7.23 -20.16 -4.77
C VAL A 167 6.17 -21.16 -4.30
N ALA A 168 5.15 -21.46 -5.11
CA ALA A 168 4.13 -22.43 -4.77
C ALA A 168 4.74 -23.82 -4.52
N ASN A 169 5.66 -24.26 -5.37
CA ASN A 169 6.35 -25.54 -5.20
C ASN A 169 7.22 -25.55 -3.94
N ARG A 170 7.96 -24.47 -3.66
CA ARG A 170 8.71 -24.32 -2.41
C ARG A 170 7.83 -24.45 -1.17
N ILE A 171 6.66 -23.81 -1.19
CA ILE A 171 5.67 -23.88 -0.10
C ILE A 171 5.16 -25.32 0.03
N LYS A 172 4.71 -25.92 -1.07
CA LYS A 172 4.20 -27.30 -1.09
C LYS A 172 5.23 -28.30 -0.59
N SER A 173 6.49 -28.23 -1.02
CA SER A 173 7.56 -29.12 -0.55
C SER A 173 7.84 -29.00 0.95
N ARG A 174 7.61 -27.82 1.56
CA ARG A 174 7.77 -27.67 3.02
C ARG A 174 6.58 -28.19 3.81
N ILE A 175 5.37 -28.03 3.28
CA ILE A 175 4.13 -28.39 4.00
C ILE A 175 3.72 -29.84 3.74
N ARG A 176 3.87 -30.32 2.51
CA ARG A 176 3.52 -31.68 2.06
C ARG A 176 4.76 -32.58 2.17
N LYS A 177 4.91 -33.33 3.25
CA LYS A 177 6.09 -34.18 3.50
C LYS A 177 6.37 -35.29 2.46
N ASN A 178 5.43 -35.61 1.56
CA ASN A 178 5.56 -36.48 0.37
C ASN A 178 4.37 -36.27 -0.61
N GLY A 179 3.75 -35.08 -0.58
CA GLY A 179 2.48 -34.87 -1.29
C GLY A 179 2.65 -34.42 -2.72
N ASN A 180 1.59 -34.60 -3.50
CA ASN A 180 1.53 -34.24 -4.91
C ASN A 180 1.88 -32.75 -5.12
N LEU A 181 2.87 -32.45 -5.96
CA LEU A 181 3.23 -31.07 -6.33
C LEU A 181 2.47 -30.57 -7.57
N THR A 182 1.66 -31.39 -8.24
CA THR A 182 0.83 -30.95 -9.37
C THR A 182 -0.44 -30.27 -8.89
N GLU A 183 -0.99 -30.72 -7.75
CA GLU A 183 -2.12 -30.07 -7.11
C GLU A 183 -1.83 -28.63 -6.70
N ARG A 184 -2.88 -27.82 -6.76
CA ARG A 184 -2.84 -26.42 -6.41
C ARG A 184 -2.56 -26.23 -4.93
N LEU A 185 -1.82 -25.17 -4.60
CA LEU A 185 -1.56 -24.78 -3.21
C LEU A 185 -2.86 -24.24 -2.60
N SER A 186 -3.36 -24.85 -1.53
CA SER A 186 -4.53 -24.36 -0.81
C SER A 186 -4.21 -23.16 0.09
N PHE A 187 -5.23 -22.37 0.45
CA PHE A 187 -5.04 -21.24 1.37
C PHE A 187 -4.59 -21.70 2.77
N LYS A 188 -5.09 -22.85 3.25
CA LYS A 188 -4.68 -23.43 4.54
C LYS A 188 -3.19 -23.77 4.57
N GLU A 189 -2.66 -24.35 3.49
CA GLU A 189 -1.23 -24.64 3.37
C GLU A 189 -0.40 -23.36 3.28
N PHE A 190 -0.88 -22.36 2.54
CA PHE A 190 -0.23 -21.05 2.47
C PHE A 190 -0.16 -20.37 3.85
N ALA A 191 -1.27 -20.34 4.59
CA ALA A 191 -1.33 -19.83 5.96
C ALA A 191 -0.38 -20.60 6.90
N SER A 192 -0.35 -21.93 6.78
CA SER A 192 0.53 -22.80 7.58
C SER A 192 2.00 -22.51 7.30
N PHE A 193 2.34 -22.28 6.03
CA PHE A 193 3.68 -21.88 5.62
C PHE A 193 4.09 -20.55 6.22
N ILE A 194 3.25 -19.50 6.15
CA ILE A 194 3.57 -18.18 6.70
C ILE A 194 3.87 -18.24 8.20
N VAL A 195 3.08 -19.01 8.95
CA VAL A 195 3.28 -19.20 10.39
C VAL A 195 4.60 -19.89 10.70
N SER A 196 5.06 -20.79 9.81
CA SER A 196 6.33 -21.53 9.97
C SER A 196 7.53 -20.87 9.30
N GLU A 197 7.33 -19.85 8.46
CA GLU A 197 8.39 -19.25 7.67
C GLU A 197 9.32 -18.40 8.54
N ASN A 198 10.63 -18.51 8.28
CA ASN A 198 11.60 -17.63 8.90
C ASN A 198 11.33 -16.17 8.48
N ALA A 199 11.04 -15.32 9.46
CA ALA A 199 10.68 -13.91 9.25
C ALA A 199 11.74 -13.14 8.43
N THR A 200 13.02 -13.48 8.55
CA THR A 200 14.13 -12.83 7.82
C THR A 200 14.03 -12.98 6.31
N TYR A 201 13.45 -14.08 5.81
CA TYR A 201 13.39 -14.41 4.38
C TYR A 201 11.97 -14.38 3.81
N ARG A 202 11.05 -13.78 4.56
CA ARG A 202 9.64 -13.67 4.20
C ARG A 202 9.48 -12.86 2.92
N ASP A 203 8.63 -13.34 2.02
CA ASP A 203 8.33 -12.67 0.76
C ASP A 203 7.57 -11.36 1.00
N ILE A 204 7.98 -10.29 0.31
CA ILE A 204 7.36 -8.96 0.41
C ILE A 204 5.83 -8.97 0.24
N HIS A 205 5.27 -9.95 -0.48
CA HIS A 205 3.83 -10.04 -0.72
C HIS A 205 3.03 -10.38 0.53
N TRP A 206 3.62 -11.02 1.53
CA TRP A 206 2.98 -11.35 2.81
C TRP A 206 3.79 -10.94 4.04
N THR A 207 4.92 -10.24 3.88
CA THR A 207 5.64 -9.55 4.97
C THR A 207 4.78 -8.46 5.61
N PRO A 208 4.66 -8.40 6.96
CA PRO A 208 3.94 -7.33 7.65
C PRO A 208 4.31 -5.93 7.14
N ILE A 209 3.33 -5.04 7.07
CA ILE A 209 3.48 -3.68 6.54
C ILE A 209 4.51 -2.90 7.36
N MET A 210 4.46 -3.04 8.68
CA MET A 210 5.44 -2.40 9.57
C MET A 210 6.89 -2.84 9.28
N GLU A 211 7.11 -4.09 8.85
CA GLU A 211 8.44 -4.62 8.54
C GLU A 211 8.93 -4.14 7.15
N LEU A 212 8.00 -3.90 6.22
CA LEU A 212 8.30 -3.39 4.88
C LEU A 212 8.70 -1.91 4.89
N CYS A 213 7.96 -1.09 5.63
CA CYS A 213 8.03 0.37 5.56
C CYS A 213 8.62 1.03 6.81
N ASP A 214 8.79 0.29 7.91
CA ASP A 214 9.41 0.75 9.16
C ASP A 214 8.92 2.14 9.64
N PRO A 215 7.60 2.34 9.81
CA PRO A 215 7.02 3.64 10.16
C PRO A 215 7.34 4.10 11.58
N CYS A 216 8.00 3.26 12.39
CA CYS A 216 8.54 3.65 13.69
C CYS A 216 9.89 4.39 13.57
N ASN A 217 10.59 4.27 12.44
CA ASN A 217 11.91 4.89 12.23
C ASN A 217 11.94 5.82 11.01
N ILE A 218 10.85 5.87 10.24
CA ILE A 218 10.68 6.75 9.08
C ILE A 218 9.45 7.62 9.30
N HIS A 219 9.62 8.93 9.15
CA HIS A 219 8.51 9.88 9.17
C HIS A 219 7.72 9.77 7.87
N TYR A 220 6.44 9.40 7.96
CA TYR A 220 5.51 9.41 6.84
C TYR A 220 4.59 10.61 6.98
N ASP A 221 4.66 11.55 6.04
CA ASP A 221 3.77 12.71 5.98
C ASP A 221 2.31 12.29 5.76
N ILE A 222 2.11 11.26 4.93
CA ILE A 222 0.80 10.75 4.54
C ILE A 222 0.78 9.23 4.65
N ILE A 223 -0.20 8.73 5.40
CA ILE A 223 -0.52 7.31 5.53
C ILE A 223 -1.90 7.11 4.92
N GLY A 224 -1.95 6.57 3.70
CA GLY A 224 -3.18 6.25 3.00
C GLY A 224 -3.76 4.88 3.40
N LYS A 225 -5.06 4.69 3.17
CA LYS A 225 -5.74 3.39 3.27
C LYS A 225 -6.23 2.95 1.89
N PHE A 226 -6.17 1.65 1.61
CA PHE A 226 -6.60 1.07 0.34
C PHE A 226 -8.12 1.25 0.14
N GLU A 227 -8.86 1.20 1.24
CA GLU A 227 -10.31 1.38 1.32
C GLU A 227 -10.73 2.81 0.93
N THR A 228 -9.85 3.80 1.13
CA THR A 228 -10.04 5.21 0.76
C THR A 228 -9.05 5.69 -0.30
N ILE A 229 -8.54 4.77 -1.14
CA ILE A 229 -7.38 5.03 -1.99
C ILE A 229 -7.58 6.20 -2.97
N LYS A 230 -8.79 6.39 -3.50
CA LYS A 230 -9.07 7.50 -4.44
C LYS A 230 -8.94 8.85 -3.74
N GLN A 231 -9.54 8.98 -2.56
CA GLN A 231 -9.51 10.21 -1.76
C GLN A 231 -8.10 10.50 -1.25
N ASP A 232 -7.43 9.49 -0.69
CA ASP A 232 -6.08 9.62 -0.15
C ASP A 232 -5.06 9.90 -1.27
N ALA A 233 -5.17 9.24 -2.42
CA ALA A 233 -4.28 9.52 -3.55
C ALA A 233 -4.49 10.94 -4.10
N ALA A 234 -5.72 11.42 -4.18
CA ALA A 234 -5.97 12.81 -4.56
C ALA A 234 -5.38 13.81 -3.56
N TYR A 235 -5.37 13.49 -2.27
CA TYR A 235 -4.68 14.28 -1.26
C TYR A 235 -3.16 14.27 -1.47
N VAL A 236 -2.55 13.11 -1.69
CA VAL A 236 -1.11 12.98 -1.99
C VAL A 236 -0.72 13.81 -3.22
N LEU A 237 -1.44 13.65 -4.34
CA LEU A 237 -1.14 14.34 -5.59
C LEU A 237 -1.21 15.87 -5.44
N ARG A 238 -2.17 16.38 -4.65
CA ARG A 238 -2.23 17.81 -4.31
C ARG A 238 -1.06 18.25 -3.43
N SER A 239 -0.69 17.47 -2.41
CA SER A 239 0.40 17.80 -1.48
C SER A 239 1.75 17.91 -2.17
N ILE A 240 2.02 17.05 -3.16
CA ILE A 240 3.25 17.09 -3.96
C ILE A 240 3.17 18.03 -5.17
N ARG A 241 2.06 18.78 -5.33
CA ARG A 241 1.81 19.69 -6.46
C ARG A 241 1.91 19.00 -7.83
N ALA A 242 1.41 17.78 -7.93
CA ALA A 242 1.33 17.04 -9.18
C ALA A 242 0.46 17.77 -10.23
N PRO A 243 0.63 17.48 -11.54
CA PRO A 243 -0.24 18.01 -12.58
C PRO A 243 -1.73 17.78 -12.29
N LYS A 244 -2.57 18.80 -12.51
CA LYS A 244 -4.01 18.77 -12.14
C LYS A 244 -4.82 17.67 -12.84
N ASN A 245 -4.36 17.21 -14.00
CA ASN A 245 -4.99 16.15 -14.79
C ASN A 245 -4.48 14.75 -14.42
N LEU A 246 -3.51 14.64 -13.51
CA LEU A 246 -3.03 13.35 -13.04
C LEU A 246 -3.96 12.85 -11.94
N GLU A 247 -4.53 11.67 -12.17
CA GLU A 247 -5.40 10.99 -11.20
C GLU A 247 -4.90 9.58 -10.92
N TYR A 248 -5.25 9.06 -9.75
CA TYR A 248 -4.91 7.69 -9.39
C TYR A 248 -5.64 6.68 -10.30
N PRO A 249 -4.93 5.84 -11.06
CA PRO A 249 -5.58 4.97 -12.02
C PRO A 249 -6.32 3.82 -11.33
N ASP A 250 -7.47 3.43 -11.89
CA ASP A 250 -8.28 2.30 -11.41
C ASP A 250 -7.94 1.00 -12.16
N ILE A 251 -6.67 0.81 -12.52
CA ILE A 251 -6.21 -0.36 -13.28
C ILE A 251 -6.09 -1.57 -12.35
N LYS A 252 -6.65 -2.72 -12.78
CA LYS A 252 -6.52 -4.02 -12.14
C LYS A 252 -5.94 -5.03 -13.12
N HIS A 253 -4.99 -5.86 -12.68
CA HIS A 253 -4.39 -6.90 -13.52
C HIS A 253 -5.43 -7.93 -13.98
N TYR A 254 -6.11 -8.60 -13.05
CA TYR A 254 -7.23 -9.49 -13.32
C TYR A 254 -8.56 -8.72 -13.29
N ALA A 255 -8.82 -7.95 -14.35
CA ALA A 255 -9.94 -7.01 -14.43
C ALA A 255 -11.32 -7.66 -14.24
N ASN A 256 -11.49 -8.91 -14.67
CA ASN A 256 -12.76 -9.64 -14.57
C ASN A 256 -13.07 -10.16 -13.16
N GLU A 257 -12.10 -10.12 -12.24
CA GLU A 257 -12.34 -10.56 -10.87
C GLU A 257 -12.85 -9.41 -10.00
N THR A 258 -13.58 -9.76 -8.94
CA THR A 258 -13.84 -8.79 -7.86
C THR A 258 -12.55 -8.51 -7.09
N ARG A 259 -12.32 -7.27 -6.65
CA ARG A 259 -11.19 -6.97 -5.73
C ARG A 259 -11.44 -7.70 -4.42
N THR A 260 -10.39 -8.26 -3.82
CA THR A 260 -10.48 -8.78 -2.45
C THR A 260 -11.13 -7.70 -1.57
N ASN A 261 -12.00 -8.11 -0.66
CA ASN A 261 -12.67 -7.28 0.33
C ASN A 261 -12.89 -8.12 1.59
N ASP A 262 -13.59 -7.57 2.57
CA ASP A 262 -13.85 -8.22 3.85
C ASP A 262 -14.60 -9.55 3.66
N LEU A 263 -15.68 -9.56 2.87
CA LEU A 263 -16.51 -10.75 2.62
C LEU A 263 -15.69 -11.91 2.03
N ILE A 264 -14.95 -11.64 0.95
CA ILE A 264 -14.09 -12.64 0.32
C ILE A 264 -13.03 -13.14 1.31
N SER A 265 -12.44 -12.23 2.08
CA SER A 265 -11.38 -12.59 3.02
C SER A 265 -11.90 -13.50 4.14
N LYS A 266 -13.09 -13.17 4.68
CA LYS A 266 -13.79 -13.97 5.68
C LYS A 266 -14.01 -15.41 5.22
N ASP A 267 -14.38 -15.64 3.96
CA ASP A 267 -14.58 -16.98 3.41
C ASP A 267 -13.30 -17.83 3.44
N TYR A 268 -12.14 -17.24 3.13
CA TYR A 268 -10.86 -17.96 3.22
C TYR A 268 -10.52 -18.35 4.67
N PHE A 269 -10.79 -17.45 5.63
CA PHE A 269 -10.44 -17.68 7.04
C PHE A 269 -11.41 -18.60 7.79
N ARG A 270 -12.67 -18.74 7.33
CA ARG A 270 -13.64 -19.73 7.86
C ARG A 270 -13.11 -21.16 7.86
N SER A 271 -12.32 -21.50 6.85
CA SER A 271 -11.84 -22.87 6.65
C SER A 271 -10.57 -23.21 7.46
N LEU A 272 -10.00 -22.23 8.18
CA LEU A 272 -8.75 -22.44 8.91
C LEU A 272 -9.02 -23.01 10.31
N PRO A 273 -8.21 -23.99 10.77
CA PRO A 273 -8.22 -24.37 12.17
C PRO A 273 -7.95 -23.16 13.07
N LYS A 274 -8.71 -23.04 14.16
CA LYS A 274 -8.65 -21.90 15.10
C LYS A 274 -7.23 -21.58 15.58
N GLU A 275 -6.44 -22.61 15.90
CA GLU A 275 -5.04 -22.42 16.33
C GLU A 275 -4.11 -21.94 15.21
N LEU A 276 -4.35 -22.37 13.97
CA LEU A 276 -3.63 -21.82 12.82
C LEU A 276 -3.99 -20.35 12.60
N PHE A 277 -5.28 -20.02 12.70
CA PHE A 277 -5.75 -18.64 12.56
C PHE A 277 -5.15 -17.72 13.63
N LYS A 278 -5.15 -18.11 14.91
CA LYS A 278 -4.52 -17.35 15.99
C LYS A 278 -3.03 -17.10 15.75
N LYS A 279 -2.28 -18.14 15.32
CA LYS A 279 -0.86 -17.99 15.00
C LYS A 279 -0.63 -17.05 13.83
N LEU A 280 -1.48 -17.13 12.80
CA LEU A 280 -1.42 -16.22 11.66
C LEU A 280 -1.72 -14.77 12.06
N MET A 281 -2.72 -14.54 12.92
CA MET A 281 -3.00 -13.23 13.49
C MET A 281 -1.79 -12.65 14.24
N ASN A 282 -1.07 -13.51 14.97
CA ASN A 282 0.14 -13.10 15.68
C ASN A 282 1.27 -12.63 14.74
N VAL A 283 1.34 -13.14 13.49
CA VAL A 283 2.30 -12.65 12.49
C VAL A 283 2.07 -11.19 12.13
N TYR A 284 0.80 -10.76 12.07
CA TYR A 284 0.40 -9.38 11.70
C TYR A 284 -0.02 -8.52 12.90
N ARG A 285 0.28 -8.96 14.12
CA ARG A 285 -0.29 -8.40 15.38
C ARG A 285 -0.12 -6.90 15.55
N TYR A 286 0.94 -6.34 14.99
CA TYR A 286 1.26 -4.91 15.11
C TYR A 286 0.61 -4.09 13.99
N ASP A 287 0.46 -4.65 12.79
CA ASP A 287 -0.15 -3.92 11.66
C ASP A 287 -1.61 -3.53 11.99
N PHE A 288 -2.35 -4.38 12.69
CA PHE A 288 -3.74 -4.10 13.08
C PHE A 288 -3.89 -2.80 13.88
N PRO A 289 -3.34 -2.68 15.11
CA PRO A 289 -3.48 -1.46 15.88
C PRO A 289 -2.68 -0.29 15.29
N MET A 290 -1.55 -0.54 14.61
CA MET A 290 -0.70 0.52 14.02
C MET A 290 -1.43 1.28 12.91
N PHE A 291 -2.27 0.60 12.13
CA PHE A 291 -2.98 1.19 11.00
C PHE A 291 -4.50 1.23 11.20
N ASP A 292 -4.95 1.07 12.45
CA ASP A 292 -6.35 1.16 12.85
C ASP A 292 -7.25 0.22 12.02
N TYR A 293 -6.88 -1.07 12.02
CA TYR A 293 -7.69 -2.17 11.49
C TYR A 293 -8.23 -3.03 12.62
N ASN A 294 -9.49 -3.41 12.51
CA ASN A 294 -10.18 -4.18 13.54
C ASN A 294 -10.02 -5.70 13.29
N PRO A 295 -9.20 -6.42 14.09
CA PRO A 295 -9.03 -7.87 13.93
C PRO A 295 -10.28 -8.68 14.31
N TYR A 296 -11.21 -8.12 15.09
CA TYR A 296 -12.37 -8.82 15.62
C TYR A 296 -13.39 -9.23 14.55
N ILE A 297 -13.40 -8.56 13.39
CA ILE A 297 -14.29 -8.90 12.26
C ILE A 297 -14.07 -10.33 11.73
N TYR A 298 -12.90 -10.92 12.03
CA TYR A 298 -12.54 -12.28 11.66
C TYR A 298 -12.65 -13.28 12.83
N LEU A 299 -12.60 -12.79 14.08
CA LEU A 299 -12.71 -13.65 15.25
C LEU A 299 -14.12 -14.23 15.41
N GLN A 300 -15.15 -13.48 15.00
CA GLN A 300 -16.55 -13.93 15.00
C GLN A 300 -16.83 -15.13 14.08
N ILE A 301 -15.86 -15.50 13.26
CA ILE A 301 -16.00 -16.47 12.17
C ILE A 301 -15.32 -17.81 12.51
N ASN A 302 -14.45 -17.80 13.51
CA ASN A 302 -13.72 -18.96 14.04
C ASN A 302 -14.10 -19.25 15.52
N ILE A 303 -15.31 -18.84 15.92
CA ILE A 303 -15.97 -19.29 17.16
C ILE A 303 -16.67 -20.60 16.86
#